data_AF-A0A9D2MPP0-F1
#
_entry.id   AF-A0A9D2MPP0-F1
#
_cell.length_a   1.000
_cell.length_b   1.000
_cell.length_c   1.000
_cell.angle_alpha   90.00
_cell.angle_beta   90.00
_cell.angle_gamma   90.00
#
_symmetry.space_group_name_H-M   'P 1'
#
loop_
_entity.id
_entity.type
_entity.pdbx_description
1 polymer ?
#
loop_
_entity_poly.entity_id
_entity_poly.type
_entity_poly.pdbx_seq_one_letter_code
_entity_poly.pdbx_strand_id
1 'polypeptide(L)'
;MNRKELSFEMGSRLKSLREERHISYQELADALLEKYGIKISKDSLRDYEISSDYRSKAKSLPNLGMRTEYLIALSDFYEVSTDYLLCKTDCPCQDMKIREMCEYTGLTNDTIKLLNMYSKKGKIESSFLARYFEDIVVSDFSTISLACDYILRAANANGASRTQRKGRSISDITDIKNSIANLPDGSIYLPAYEAEWYFIATATDMLTHGVKSIVEELFNELMEDREDESTYPDQKNREWRLLEDEL
;
A
#
# COMPACT_ATOMS: atom_id res chain seq x y z
N MET A 1 22.27 13.28 -2.63
CA MET A 1 22.12 13.07 -4.08
C MET A 1 22.97 14.07 -4.83
N ASN A 2 23.86 13.62 -5.72
CA ASN A 2 24.67 14.49 -6.57
C ASN A 2 23.84 15.03 -7.77
N ARG A 3 24.38 16.00 -8.51
CA ARG A 3 23.66 16.68 -9.61
C ARG A 3 23.17 15.71 -10.71
N LYS A 4 23.94 14.67 -10.99
CA LYS A 4 23.65 13.69 -12.03
C LYS A 4 22.59 12.70 -11.56
N GLU A 5 22.73 12.18 -10.35
CA GLU A 5 21.72 11.34 -9.69
C GLU A 5 20.37 12.07 -9.63
N LEU A 6 20.38 13.35 -9.25
CA LEU A 6 19.16 14.19 -9.24
C LEU A 6 18.51 14.24 -10.62
N SER A 7 19.27 14.56 -11.66
CA SER A 7 18.76 14.62 -13.03
C SER A 7 18.15 13.28 -13.47
N PHE A 8 18.79 12.16 -13.14
CA PHE A 8 18.28 10.85 -13.51
C PHE A 8 17.04 10.45 -12.75
N GLU A 9 16.96 10.79 -11.46
CA GLU A 9 15.78 10.55 -10.63
C GLU A 9 14.59 11.41 -11.11
N MET A 10 14.81 12.69 -11.42
CA MET A 10 13.78 13.55 -12.03
C MET A 10 13.27 12.98 -13.35
N GLY A 11 14.18 12.49 -14.19
CA GLY A 11 13.83 11.85 -15.46
C GLY A 11 13.04 10.55 -15.26
N SER A 12 13.41 9.76 -14.25
CA SER A 12 12.71 8.53 -13.87
C SER A 12 11.27 8.83 -13.44
N ARG A 13 11.05 9.81 -12.55
CA ARG A 13 9.72 10.22 -12.08
C ARG A 13 8.82 10.68 -13.22
N LEU A 14 9.32 11.55 -14.09
CA LEU A 14 8.56 12.03 -15.25
C LEU A 14 8.16 10.87 -16.18
N LYS A 15 9.09 9.94 -16.41
CA LYS A 15 8.84 8.76 -17.23
C LYS A 15 7.77 7.86 -16.63
N SER A 16 7.86 7.55 -15.33
CA SER A 16 6.87 6.74 -14.62
C SER A 16 5.48 7.37 -14.69
N LEU A 17 5.35 8.67 -14.40
CA LEU A 17 4.08 9.39 -14.47
C LEU A 17 3.44 9.36 -15.87
N ARG A 18 4.25 9.46 -16.94
CA ARG A 18 3.77 9.33 -18.31
C ARG A 18 3.30 7.90 -18.62
N GLU A 19 4.07 6.90 -18.19
CA GLU A 19 3.79 5.49 -18.45
C GLU A 19 2.58 4.98 -17.66
N GLU A 20 2.38 5.44 -16.43
CA GLU A 20 1.19 5.19 -15.59
C GLU A 20 -0.10 5.72 -16.24
N ARG A 21 -0.02 6.85 -16.96
CA ARG A 21 -1.15 7.41 -17.71
C ARG A 21 -1.30 6.82 -19.11
N HIS A 22 -0.41 5.91 -19.52
CA HIS A 22 -0.41 5.25 -20.83
C HIS A 22 -0.43 6.20 -22.03
N ILE A 23 0.17 7.39 -21.91
CA ILE A 23 0.23 8.38 -22.99
C ILE A 23 1.59 8.40 -23.69
N SER A 24 1.56 8.64 -24.99
CA SER A 24 2.73 8.91 -25.80
C SER A 24 3.25 10.34 -25.58
N TYR A 25 4.49 10.59 -25.99
CA TYR A 25 5.06 11.94 -25.96
C TYR A 25 4.27 12.94 -26.83
N GLN A 26 3.62 12.46 -27.89
CA GLN A 26 2.85 13.34 -28.77
C GLN A 26 1.54 13.76 -28.08
N GLU A 27 0.81 12.79 -27.53
CA GLU A 27 -0.40 13.06 -26.76
C GLU A 27 -0.14 13.96 -25.55
N LEU A 28 1.00 13.78 -24.86
CA LEU A 28 1.42 14.69 -23.79
C LEU A 28 1.66 16.11 -24.32
N ALA A 29 2.39 16.27 -25.43
CA ALA A 29 2.63 17.60 -26.02
C ALA A 29 1.33 18.30 -26.44
N ASP A 30 0.41 17.55 -27.04
CA ASP A 30 -0.88 18.06 -27.48
C ASP A 30 -1.76 18.46 -26.29
N ALA A 31 -1.81 17.64 -25.24
CA ALA A 31 -2.55 17.94 -24.02
C ALA A 31 -2.00 19.17 -23.28
N LEU A 32 -0.68 19.35 -23.25
CA LEU A 32 -0.07 20.54 -22.65
C LEU A 32 -0.36 21.81 -23.45
N LEU A 33 -0.40 21.72 -24.77
CA LEU A 33 -0.78 22.82 -25.64
C LEU A 33 -2.26 23.18 -25.48
N GLU A 34 -3.15 22.19 -25.45
CA GLU A 34 -4.59 22.39 -25.34
C GLU A 34 -4.97 22.98 -23.97
N LYS A 35 -4.46 22.39 -22.88
CA LYS A 35 -4.86 22.79 -21.51
C LYS A 35 -4.18 24.08 -21.04
N TYR A 36 -2.91 24.30 -21.41
CA TYR A 36 -2.13 25.42 -20.86
C TYR A 36 -1.65 26.42 -21.91
N GLY A 37 -1.86 26.17 -23.21
CA GLY A 37 -1.30 27.00 -24.28
C GLY A 37 0.22 26.89 -24.43
N ILE A 38 0.84 25.86 -23.81
CA ILE A 38 2.30 25.72 -23.76
C ILE A 38 2.77 24.72 -24.81
N LYS A 39 3.52 25.21 -25.79
CA LYS A 39 4.11 24.37 -26.83
C LYS A 39 5.42 23.76 -26.37
N ILE A 40 5.40 22.48 -26.01
CA ILE A 40 6.60 21.67 -25.74
C ILE A 40 6.80 20.67 -26.88
N SER A 41 8.02 20.55 -27.39
CA SER A 41 8.31 19.56 -28.43
C SER A 41 8.38 18.15 -27.85
N LYS A 42 7.97 17.15 -28.65
CA LYS A 42 8.14 15.72 -28.35
C LYS A 42 9.58 15.36 -27.96
N ASP A 43 10.55 15.92 -28.66
CA ASP A 43 11.96 15.66 -28.39
C ASP A 43 12.42 16.26 -27.05
N SER A 44 11.92 17.45 -26.69
CA SER A 44 12.17 18.04 -25.38
C SER A 44 11.60 17.19 -24.26
N LEU A 45 10.36 16.70 -24.39
CA LEU A 45 9.73 15.81 -23.40
C LEU A 45 10.54 14.52 -23.22
N ARG A 46 10.99 13.91 -24.33
CA ARG A 46 11.85 12.74 -24.31
C ARG A 46 13.19 13.01 -23.62
N ASP A 47 13.78 14.18 -23.87
CA ASP A 47 15.04 14.58 -23.26
C ASP A 47 14.88 14.79 -21.75
N TYR A 48 13.75 15.33 -21.28
CA TYR A 48 13.48 15.52 -19.86
C TYR A 48 13.37 14.20 -19.08
N GLU A 49 12.90 13.14 -19.73
CA GLU A 49 12.80 11.77 -19.17
C GLU A 49 14.11 10.97 -19.20
N ILE A 50 15.27 11.60 -19.41
CA ILE A 50 16.55 10.89 -19.37
C ILE A 50 16.86 10.44 -17.93
N SER A 51 16.88 9.12 -17.73
CA SER A 51 17.17 8.45 -16.46
C SER A 51 18.42 7.55 -16.47
N SER A 52 19.19 7.53 -17.56
CA SER A 52 20.40 6.71 -17.65
C SER A 52 21.48 7.31 -18.55
N ASP A 53 22.73 6.87 -18.31
CA ASP A 53 23.93 7.34 -19.01
C ASP A 53 24.01 6.94 -20.47
N TYR A 54 23.24 5.94 -20.90
CA TYR A 54 23.29 5.40 -22.25
C TYR A 54 22.63 6.31 -23.30
N ARG A 55 21.95 7.39 -22.86
CA ARG A 55 21.30 8.36 -23.73
C ARG A 55 22.30 9.40 -24.24
N SER A 56 22.21 9.76 -25.52
CA SER A 56 23.13 10.71 -26.18
C SER A 56 23.22 12.08 -25.49
N LYS A 57 22.15 12.55 -24.85
CA LYS A 57 22.08 13.82 -24.11
C LYS A 57 22.20 13.67 -22.59
N ALA A 58 22.56 12.50 -22.06
CA ALA A 58 22.69 12.29 -20.62
C ALA A 58 23.70 13.25 -19.97
N LYS A 59 24.78 13.60 -20.68
CA LYS A 59 25.78 14.56 -20.18
C LYS A 59 25.27 15.99 -20.04
N SER A 60 24.25 16.39 -20.80
CA SER A 60 23.72 17.75 -20.77
C SER A 60 22.65 17.97 -19.70
N LEU A 61 22.19 16.91 -19.02
CA LEU A 61 21.22 16.97 -17.91
C LEU A 61 20.03 17.91 -18.22
N PRO A 62 19.32 17.70 -19.35
CA PRO A 62 18.40 18.68 -19.92
C PRO A 62 17.21 19.03 -19.01
N ASN A 63 16.80 18.12 -18.13
CA ASN A 63 15.74 18.37 -17.15
C ASN A 63 16.13 19.39 -16.06
N LEU A 64 17.42 19.58 -15.77
CA LEU A 64 17.89 20.62 -14.85
C LEU A 64 17.81 22.03 -15.45
N GLY A 65 17.74 22.13 -16.78
CA GLY A 65 17.56 23.37 -17.53
C GLY A 65 16.13 23.58 -18.03
N MET A 66 15.17 22.80 -17.53
CA MET A 66 13.77 22.92 -17.91
C MET A 66 13.23 24.30 -17.56
N ARG A 67 12.49 24.92 -18.48
CA ARG A 67 11.81 26.19 -18.21
C ARG A 67 10.81 25.99 -17.07
N THR A 68 10.75 26.95 -16.14
CA THR A 68 9.83 26.92 -14.99
C THR A 68 8.37 26.73 -15.43
N GLU A 69 7.99 27.35 -16.55
CA GLU A 69 6.66 27.22 -17.16
C GLU A 69 6.31 25.75 -17.47
N TYR A 70 7.29 24.98 -17.96
CA TYR A 70 7.10 23.57 -18.32
C TYR A 70 7.01 22.72 -17.06
N LEU A 71 7.84 23.02 -16.06
CA LEU A 71 7.79 22.33 -14.76
C LEU A 71 6.42 22.50 -14.10
N ILE A 72 5.88 23.73 -14.08
CA ILE A 72 4.55 24.02 -13.54
C ILE A 72 3.48 23.25 -14.33
N ALA A 73 3.51 23.32 -15.66
CA ALA A 73 2.52 22.65 -16.50
C ALA A 73 2.54 21.12 -16.34
N LEU A 74 3.73 20.51 -16.25
CA LEU A 74 3.88 19.09 -16.00
C LEU A 74 3.40 18.72 -14.59
N SER A 75 3.72 19.52 -13.57
CA SER A 75 3.26 19.28 -12.20
C SER A 75 1.73 19.31 -12.11
N ASP A 76 1.07 20.27 -12.76
CA ASP A 76 -0.39 20.34 -12.80
C ASP A 76 -1.00 19.21 -13.65
N PHE A 77 -0.40 18.89 -14.79
CA PHE A 77 -0.88 17.82 -15.67
C PHE A 77 -0.87 16.46 -14.96
N TYR A 78 0.20 16.17 -14.21
CA TYR A 78 0.33 14.92 -13.47
C TYR A 78 -0.34 14.94 -12.10
N GLU A 79 -0.90 16.08 -11.68
CA GLU A 79 -1.50 16.28 -10.36
C GLU A 79 -0.51 16.00 -9.21
N VAL A 80 0.76 16.38 -9.44
CA VAL A 80 1.84 16.23 -8.47
C VAL A 80 2.44 17.57 -8.05
N SER A 81 3.12 17.60 -6.91
CA SER A 81 3.87 18.81 -6.50
C SER A 81 5.12 19.01 -7.34
N THR A 82 5.54 20.27 -7.51
CA THR A 82 6.86 20.58 -8.09
C THR A 82 7.99 20.04 -7.24
N ASP A 83 7.81 19.99 -5.91
CA ASP A 83 8.78 19.42 -4.98
C ASP A 83 9.01 17.92 -5.25
N TYR A 84 7.95 17.18 -5.60
CA TYR A 84 8.07 15.80 -6.06
C TYR A 84 8.84 15.70 -7.37
N LEU A 85 8.52 16.51 -8.37
CA LEU A 85 9.24 16.49 -9.66
C LEU A 85 10.71 16.90 -9.52
N LEU A 86 11.04 17.74 -8.53
CA LEU A 86 12.40 18.20 -8.21
C LEU A 86 13.12 17.29 -7.19
N CYS A 87 12.53 16.15 -6.84
CA CYS A 87 13.08 15.17 -5.90
C CYS A 87 13.41 15.76 -4.52
N LYS A 88 12.57 16.69 -4.05
CA LYS A 88 12.62 17.26 -2.69
C LYS A 88 11.75 16.49 -1.69
N THR A 89 10.76 15.77 -2.17
CA THR A 89 9.89 14.88 -1.40
C THR A 89 9.58 13.64 -2.23
N ASP A 90 9.29 12.52 -1.59
CA ASP A 90 8.80 11.29 -2.23
C ASP A 90 7.27 11.25 -2.31
N CYS A 91 6.58 12.22 -1.68
CA CYS A 91 5.13 12.33 -1.76
C CYS A 91 4.72 13.09 -3.04
N PRO A 92 3.99 12.45 -3.98
CA PRO A 92 3.55 13.14 -5.19
C PRO A 92 2.50 14.22 -4.92
N CYS A 93 1.81 14.21 -3.78
CA CYS A 93 0.64 15.05 -3.54
C CYS A 93 0.93 16.57 -3.61
N GLN A 94 0.02 17.33 -4.23
CA GLN A 94 0.05 18.81 -4.25
C GLN A 94 -0.42 19.43 -2.92
N ASP A 95 -1.34 18.76 -2.21
CA ASP A 95 -1.88 19.26 -0.95
C ASP A 95 -0.82 19.15 0.15
N MET A 96 -0.36 20.31 0.64
CA MET A 96 0.67 20.40 1.67
C MET A 96 0.28 19.66 2.96
N LYS A 97 -1.01 19.67 3.35
CA LYS A 97 -1.45 18.97 4.56
C LYS A 97 -1.37 17.46 4.38
N ILE A 98 -1.82 16.97 3.22
CA ILE A 98 -1.73 15.54 2.92
C ILE A 98 -0.27 15.13 2.82
N ARG A 99 0.59 15.97 2.23
CA ARG A 99 2.03 15.71 2.18
C ARG A 99 2.64 15.61 3.56
N GLU A 100 2.41 16.59 4.44
CA GLU A 100 2.91 16.55 5.82
C GLU A 100 2.41 15.30 6.55
N MET A 101 1.14 14.90 6.35
CA MET A 101 0.61 13.67 6.93
C MET A 101 1.29 12.41 6.37
N CYS A 102 1.51 12.32 5.05
CA CYS A 102 2.24 11.22 4.44
C CYS A 102 3.67 11.14 4.95
N GLU A 103 4.38 12.27 5.06
CA GLU A 103 5.75 12.32 5.58
C GLU A 103 5.82 11.97 7.08
N TYR A 104 4.84 12.41 7.87
CA TYR A 104 4.76 12.11 9.30
C TYR A 104 4.40 10.64 9.58
N THR A 105 3.49 10.06 8.79
CA THR A 105 2.95 8.72 9.04
C THR A 105 3.60 7.60 8.22
N GLY A 106 4.29 7.94 7.12
CA GLY A 106 4.78 6.98 6.13
C GLY A 106 3.69 6.37 5.24
N LEU A 107 2.43 6.79 5.40
CA LEU A 107 1.30 6.29 4.61
C LEU A 107 1.22 6.96 3.24
N THR A 108 0.57 6.28 2.29
CA THR A 108 0.36 6.81 0.94
C THR A 108 -0.74 7.89 0.93
N ASN A 109 -0.72 8.74 -0.10
CA ASN A 109 -1.74 9.76 -0.34
C ASN A 109 -3.16 9.17 -0.37
N ASP A 110 -3.32 8.02 -1.02
CA ASP A 110 -4.62 7.35 -1.14
C ASP A 110 -5.12 6.85 0.22
N THR A 111 -4.23 6.29 1.06
CA THR A 111 -4.56 5.89 2.42
C THR A 111 -5.00 7.08 3.26
N ILE A 112 -4.25 8.19 3.24
CA ILE A 112 -4.62 9.42 3.98
C ILE A 112 -5.97 9.98 3.51
N LYS A 113 -6.25 9.96 2.19
CA LYS A 113 -7.55 10.37 1.65
C LYS A 113 -8.68 9.48 2.13
N LEU A 114 -8.49 8.16 2.15
CA LEU A 114 -9.48 7.21 2.66
C LEU A 114 -9.75 7.44 4.15
N LEU A 115 -8.71 7.65 4.97
CA LEU A 115 -8.85 7.99 6.39
C LEU A 115 -9.65 9.30 6.59
N ASN A 116 -9.39 10.32 5.75
CA ASN A 116 -10.13 11.57 5.78
C ASN A 116 -11.59 11.42 5.29
N MET A 117 -11.87 10.50 4.36
CA MET A 117 -13.25 10.17 3.98
C MET A 117 -13.98 9.48 5.13
N TYR A 118 -13.28 8.57 5.81
CA TYR A 118 -13.80 7.85 6.96
C TYR A 118 -14.17 8.81 8.10
N SER A 119 -13.29 9.75 8.44
CA SER A 119 -13.57 10.76 9.47
C SER A 119 -14.75 11.69 9.13
N LYS A 120 -15.07 11.87 7.85
CA LYS A 120 -16.17 12.72 7.36
C LYS A 120 -17.51 11.99 7.20
N LYS A 121 -17.53 10.66 7.07
CA LYS A 121 -18.73 9.89 6.68
C LYS A 121 -19.78 9.75 7.78
N GLY A 122 -19.53 10.25 8.99
CA GLY A 122 -20.49 10.25 10.08
C GLY A 122 -19.73 10.11 11.38
N LYS A 123 -20.23 10.72 12.45
CA LYS A 123 -19.71 10.51 13.81
C LYS A 123 -19.39 9.03 13.96
N ILE A 124 -18.12 8.70 14.22
CA ILE A 124 -17.73 7.37 14.65
C ILE A 124 -18.73 6.98 15.75
N GLU A 125 -19.67 6.07 15.44
CA GLU A 125 -20.89 5.89 16.24
C GLU A 125 -20.58 5.42 17.65
N SER A 126 -19.39 4.85 17.84
CA SER A 126 -18.84 4.45 19.12
C SER A 126 -17.33 4.64 19.12
N SER A 127 -16.79 5.25 20.18
CA SER A 127 -15.34 5.32 20.44
C SER A 127 -14.65 3.94 20.36
N PHE A 128 -15.42 2.87 20.49
CA PHE A 128 -15.00 1.49 20.34
C PHE A 128 -14.52 1.13 18.93
N LEU A 129 -15.13 1.69 17.88
CA LEU A 129 -14.73 1.42 16.50
C LEU A 129 -13.32 1.97 16.21
N ALA A 130 -13.02 3.17 16.70
CA ALA A 130 -11.68 3.74 16.60
C ALA A 130 -10.65 2.92 17.37
N ARG A 131 -10.99 2.52 18.60
CA ARG A 131 -10.15 1.68 19.45
C ARG A 131 -9.84 0.32 18.80
N TYR A 132 -10.82 -0.34 18.20
CA TYR A 132 -10.60 -1.59 17.47
C TYR A 132 -9.57 -1.46 16.33
N PHE A 133 -9.63 -0.38 15.55
CA PHE A 133 -8.62 -0.11 14.53
C PHE A 133 -7.24 0.19 15.13
N GLU A 134 -7.20 0.94 16.24
CA GLU A 134 -5.97 1.19 16.97
C GLU A 134 -5.35 -0.12 17.49
N ASP A 135 -6.14 -1.01 18.09
CA ASP A 135 -5.65 -2.28 18.63
C ASP A 135 -5.12 -3.21 17.53
N ILE A 136 -5.80 -3.27 16.36
CA ILE A 136 -5.28 -4.01 15.20
C ILE A 136 -3.92 -3.46 14.76
N VAL A 137 -3.79 -2.14 14.66
CA VAL A 137 -2.60 -1.51 14.08
C VAL A 137 -1.45 -1.43 15.09
N VAL A 138 -1.73 -1.18 16.36
CA VAL A 138 -0.75 -0.89 17.41
C VAL A 138 -0.35 -2.16 18.16
N SER A 139 -1.33 -2.97 18.59
CA SER A 139 -1.05 -4.16 19.39
C SER A 139 -0.53 -5.31 18.52
N ASP A 140 -0.88 -5.34 17.24
CA ASP A 140 -0.54 -6.42 16.31
C ASP A 140 0.41 -6.00 15.17
N PHE A 141 1.10 -4.85 15.31
CA PHE A 141 1.99 -4.33 14.26
C PHE A 141 3.03 -5.35 13.79
N SER A 142 3.62 -6.11 14.72
CA SER A 142 4.58 -7.17 14.40
C SER A 142 3.96 -8.29 13.57
N THR A 143 2.70 -8.64 13.83
CA THR A 143 1.98 -9.70 13.12
C THR A 143 1.56 -9.22 11.75
N ILE A 144 1.08 -7.99 11.61
CA ILE A 144 0.79 -7.37 10.29
C ILE A 144 2.05 -7.32 9.45
N SER A 145 3.16 -6.81 10.02
CA SER A 145 4.44 -6.73 9.30
C SER A 145 4.94 -8.09 8.86
N LEU A 146 4.87 -9.10 9.73
CA LEU A 146 5.31 -10.47 9.42
C LEU A 146 4.37 -11.14 8.41
N ALA A 147 3.06 -10.92 8.50
CA ALA A 147 2.10 -11.38 7.51
C ALA A 147 2.37 -10.75 6.13
N CYS A 148 2.71 -9.46 6.05
CA CYS A 148 3.13 -8.81 4.81
C CYS A 148 4.41 -9.44 4.22
N ASP A 149 5.41 -9.75 5.06
CA ASP A 149 6.62 -10.46 4.61
C ASP A 149 6.26 -11.85 4.02
N TYR A 150 5.36 -12.59 4.67
CA TYR A 150 4.85 -13.85 4.13
C TYR A 150 4.13 -13.68 2.80
N ILE A 151 3.29 -12.65 2.65
CA ILE A 151 2.61 -12.35 1.37
C ILE A 151 3.62 -12.04 0.27
N LEU A 152 4.68 -11.27 0.55
CA LEU A 152 5.75 -10.99 -0.40
C LEU A 152 6.49 -12.28 -0.81
N ARG A 153 6.82 -13.15 0.15
CA ARG A 153 7.44 -14.45 -0.12
C ARG A 153 6.54 -15.35 -0.96
N ALA A 154 5.22 -15.34 -0.72
CA ALA A 154 4.26 -16.07 -1.53
C ALA A 154 4.23 -15.57 -2.97
N ALA A 155 4.21 -14.25 -3.18
CA ALA A 155 4.24 -13.65 -4.52
C ALA A 155 5.51 -14.03 -5.30
N ASN A 156 6.67 -14.01 -4.63
CA ASN A 156 7.93 -14.46 -5.21
C ASN A 156 7.91 -15.96 -5.57
N ALA A 157 7.36 -16.80 -4.68
CA ALA A 157 7.20 -18.22 -4.91
C ALA A 157 6.26 -18.53 -6.10
N ASN A 158 5.14 -17.80 -6.23
CA ASN A 158 4.25 -17.87 -7.39
C ASN A 158 4.99 -17.51 -8.69
N GLY A 159 5.78 -16.44 -8.66
CA GLY A 159 6.61 -16.02 -9.81
C GLY A 159 7.54 -17.15 -10.29
N ALA A 160 8.15 -17.88 -9.35
CA ALA A 160 9.00 -19.03 -9.65
C ALA A 160 8.21 -20.28 -10.10
N SER A 161 7.01 -20.51 -9.54
CA SER A 161 6.17 -21.69 -9.80
C SER A 161 5.40 -21.64 -11.14
N ARG A 162 5.24 -20.46 -11.76
CA ARG A 162 4.62 -20.30 -13.09
C ARG A 162 5.27 -21.14 -14.21
N THR A 163 6.44 -21.74 -13.97
CA THR A 163 7.11 -22.68 -14.87
C THR A 163 6.72 -24.16 -14.66
N GLN A 164 6.04 -24.51 -13.57
CA GLN A 164 5.64 -25.89 -13.23
C GLN A 164 4.31 -25.93 -12.45
N ARG A 165 3.18 -26.15 -13.13
CA ARG A 165 1.89 -26.42 -12.44
C ARG A 165 1.46 -27.88 -12.62
N LYS A 166 1.43 -28.64 -11.52
CA LYS A 166 0.55 -29.81 -11.31
C LYS A 166 -0.29 -29.54 -10.05
N GLY A 167 -1.60 -29.70 -10.17
CA GLY A 167 -2.56 -29.31 -9.13
C GLY A 167 -2.53 -30.19 -7.88
N ARG A 168 -2.63 -29.57 -6.70
CA ARG A 168 -2.97 -30.18 -5.41
C ARG A 168 -3.89 -29.27 -4.59
N SER A 169 -4.54 -29.85 -3.59
CA SER A 169 -5.65 -29.31 -2.79
C SER A 169 -5.17 -28.74 -1.43
N ILE A 170 -6.00 -27.88 -0.83
CA ILE A 170 -5.81 -27.15 0.44
C ILE A 170 -5.65 -28.06 1.68
N SER A 171 -6.03 -29.35 1.59
CA SER A 171 -5.95 -30.33 2.67
C SER A 171 -4.52 -30.66 3.15
N ASP A 172 -3.49 -30.29 2.38
CA ASP A 172 -2.11 -30.77 2.57
C ASP A 172 -1.25 -29.81 3.42
N ILE A 173 -1.81 -28.68 3.89
CA ILE A 173 -1.06 -27.64 4.65
C ILE A 173 -0.61 -28.15 6.02
N THR A 174 -1.41 -28.98 6.70
CA THR A 174 -1.05 -29.59 7.99
C THR A 174 0.11 -30.57 7.84
N ASP A 175 0.17 -31.30 6.72
CA ASP A 175 1.24 -32.24 6.42
C ASP A 175 2.56 -31.53 6.10
N ILE A 176 2.50 -30.36 5.43
CA ILE A 176 3.65 -29.49 5.22
C ILE A 176 4.13 -28.93 6.57
N LYS A 177 3.24 -28.39 7.41
CA LYS A 177 3.57 -27.88 8.77
C LYS A 177 4.25 -28.96 9.62
N ASN A 178 3.82 -30.21 9.53
CA ASN A 178 4.43 -31.34 10.26
C ASN A 178 5.77 -31.80 9.65
N SER A 179 5.94 -31.72 8.33
CA SER A 179 7.19 -32.07 7.63
C SER A 179 8.32 -31.08 7.89
N ILE A 180 7.99 -29.86 8.33
CA ILE A 180 8.93 -28.78 8.67
C ILE A 180 9.75 -29.09 9.95
N ALA A 181 9.36 -30.06 10.78
CA ALA A 181 9.96 -30.24 12.11
C ALA A 181 11.31 -31.02 12.16
N ASN A 182 11.88 -31.53 11.05
CA ASN A 182 12.89 -32.60 11.11
C ASN A 182 14.17 -32.43 10.25
N LEU A 183 14.84 -31.27 10.24
CA LEU A 183 16.18 -31.14 9.63
C LEU A 183 17.25 -30.57 10.59
N PRO A 184 18.53 -31.03 10.50
CA PRO A 184 19.56 -30.78 11.52
C PRO A 184 20.03 -29.32 11.63
N ASP A 185 19.83 -28.52 10.59
CA ASP A 185 20.18 -27.09 10.55
C ASP A 185 18.93 -26.17 10.57
N GLY A 186 17.73 -26.75 10.66
CA GLY A 186 16.45 -26.02 10.63
C GLY A 186 16.05 -25.45 9.27
N SER A 187 16.83 -25.67 8.20
CA SER A 187 16.52 -25.21 6.85
C SER A 187 15.72 -26.25 6.08
N ILE A 188 14.72 -25.83 5.30
CA ILE A 188 13.86 -26.72 4.51
C ILE A 188 13.76 -26.19 3.10
N TYR A 189 13.89 -27.10 2.14
CA TYR A 189 13.66 -26.83 0.74
C TYR A 189 12.23 -27.21 0.37
N LEU A 190 11.37 -26.20 0.22
CA LEU A 190 10.03 -26.37 -0.36
C LEU A 190 10.07 -26.07 -1.86
N PRO A 191 9.41 -26.89 -2.71
CA PRO A 191 9.13 -26.50 -4.08
C PRO A 191 8.40 -25.14 -4.13
N ALA A 192 8.68 -24.34 -5.15
CA ALA A 192 8.11 -22.98 -5.27
C ALA A 192 6.58 -22.96 -5.18
N TYR A 193 5.90 -23.98 -5.70
CA TYR A 193 4.45 -24.08 -5.58
C TYR A 193 3.99 -24.36 -4.13
N GLU A 194 4.69 -25.20 -3.36
CA GLU A 194 4.34 -25.49 -1.96
C GLU A 194 4.66 -24.31 -1.04
N ALA A 195 5.77 -23.61 -1.32
CA ALA A 195 6.16 -22.41 -0.60
C ALA A 195 5.11 -21.29 -0.74
N GLU A 196 4.55 -21.11 -1.94
CA GLU A 196 3.45 -20.16 -2.19
C GLU A 196 2.27 -20.42 -1.25
N TRP A 197 1.76 -21.65 -1.25
CA TRP A 197 0.62 -22.05 -0.40
C TRP A 197 0.93 -21.93 1.09
N TYR A 198 2.10 -22.39 1.51
CA TYR A 198 2.53 -22.31 2.90
C TYR A 198 2.56 -20.88 3.41
N PHE A 199 3.15 -19.95 2.65
CA PHE A 199 3.26 -18.56 3.05
C PHE A 199 1.90 -17.84 3.09
N ILE A 200 1.01 -18.08 2.13
CA ILE A 200 -0.36 -17.52 2.15
C ILE A 200 -1.14 -18.06 3.35
N ALA A 201 -1.10 -19.37 3.58
CA ALA A 201 -1.82 -19.99 4.67
C ALA A 201 -1.32 -19.48 6.03
N THR A 202 0.00 -19.33 6.19
CA THR A 202 0.60 -18.80 7.42
C THR A 202 0.20 -17.35 7.66
N ALA A 203 0.28 -16.48 6.65
CA ALA A 203 -0.16 -15.09 6.78
C ALA A 203 -1.66 -14.99 7.17
N THR A 204 -2.50 -15.82 6.55
CA THR A 204 -3.95 -15.84 6.83
C THR A 204 -4.23 -16.31 8.25
N ASP A 205 -3.57 -17.38 8.67
CA ASP A 205 -3.68 -17.96 10.02
C ASP A 205 -3.31 -16.93 11.09
N MET A 206 -2.19 -16.22 10.89
CA MET A 206 -1.72 -15.17 11.79
C MET A 206 -2.72 -14.01 11.90
N LEU A 207 -3.18 -13.47 10.77
CA LEU A 207 -4.14 -12.36 10.75
C LEU A 207 -5.48 -12.77 11.39
N THR A 208 -5.92 -14.01 11.16
CA THR A 208 -7.16 -14.53 11.75
C THR A 208 -7.05 -14.64 13.27
N HIS A 209 -5.94 -15.17 13.77
CA HIS A 209 -5.68 -15.28 15.20
C HIS A 209 -5.56 -13.91 15.87
N GLY A 210 -4.85 -12.96 15.25
CA GLY A 210 -4.69 -11.60 15.77
C GLY A 210 -6.03 -10.87 15.90
N VAL A 211 -6.84 -10.87 14.83
CA VAL A 211 -8.19 -10.28 14.85
C VAL A 211 -9.06 -10.95 15.91
N LYS A 212 -9.02 -12.27 16.01
CA LYS A 212 -9.80 -13.02 17.00
C LYS A 212 -9.42 -12.64 18.44
N SER A 213 -8.12 -12.55 18.74
CA SER A 213 -7.63 -12.16 20.07
C SER A 213 -8.15 -10.78 20.47
N ILE A 214 -8.07 -9.81 19.55
CA ILE A 214 -8.54 -8.44 19.79
C ILE A 214 -10.04 -8.41 20.05
N VAL A 215 -10.84 -9.16 19.27
CA VAL A 215 -12.29 -9.25 19.50
C VAL A 215 -12.60 -9.86 20.87
N GLU A 216 -11.88 -10.91 21.27
CA GLU A 216 -12.04 -11.55 22.58
C GLU A 216 -11.64 -10.62 23.74
N GLU A 217 -10.52 -9.91 23.62
CA GLU A 217 -10.07 -8.92 24.61
C GLU A 217 -11.07 -7.79 24.78
N LEU A 218 -11.51 -7.19 23.68
CA LEU A 218 -12.50 -6.11 23.71
C LEU A 218 -13.85 -6.56 24.27
N PHE A 219 -14.25 -7.81 23.99
CA PHE A 219 -15.46 -8.38 24.58
C PHE A 219 -15.32 -8.54 26.10
N ASN A 220 -14.17 -9.07 26.56
CA ASN A 220 -13.91 -9.27 27.99
C ASN A 220 -13.89 -7.94 28.75
N GLU A 221 -13.25 -6.90 28.21
CA GLU A 221 -13.26 -5.56 28.82
C GLU A 221 -14.69 -5.01 28.97
N LEU A 222 -15.53 -5.13 27.93
CA LEU A 222 -16.92 -4.69 27.99
C LEU A 222 -17.77 -5.49 28.99
N MET A 223 -17.39 -6.74 29.26
CA MET A 223 -18.03 -7.58 30.25
C MET A 223 -17.63 -7.17 31.66
N GLU A 224 -16.35 -6.90 31.90
CA GLU A 224 -15.83 -6.42 33.20
C GLU A 224 -16.47 -5.08 33.60
N ASP A 225 -16.66 -4.16 32.65
CA ASP A 225 -17.33 -2.86 32.88
C ASP A 225 -18.84 -3.02 33.21
N ARG A 226 -19.47 -4.14 32.84
CA ARG A 226 -20.91 -4.38 33.01
C ARG A 226 -21.29 -5.21 34.23
N GLU A 227 -20.33 -5.76 34.96
CA GLU A 227 -20.62 -6.48 36.21
C GLU A 227 -21.21 -5.55 37.30
N ASP A 228 -21.19 -4.23 37.10
CA ASP A 228 -21.78 -3.22 38.01
C ASP A 228 -23.17 -2.68 37.61
N GLU A 229 -23.73 -2.97 36.42
CA GLU A 229 -25.03 -2.43 35.97
C GLU A 229 -26.06 -3.47 35.50
N SER A 230 -27.25 -3.40 36.11
CA SER A 230 -28.43 -4.25 35.91
C SER A 230 -29.09 -4.14 34.52
N THR A 231 -28.39 -4.49 33.44
CA THR A 231 -28.86 -4.35 32.05
C THR A 231 -29.16 -5.70 31.39
N TYR A 232 -30.22 -6.38 31.86
CA TYR A 232 -30.80 -7.54 31.17
C TYR A 232 -32.16 -7.17 30.54
N PRO A 233 -32.36 -7.37 29.21
CA PRO A 233 -33.61 -6.99 28.53
C PRO A 233 -34.83 -7.83 28.92
N ASP A 234 -34.64 -9.02 29.49
CA ASP A 234 -35.70 -9.80 30.14
C ASP A 234 -35.14 -10.55 31.35
N GLN A 235 -35.41 -10.02 32.54
CA GLN A 235 -34.92 -10.56 33.81
C GLN A 235 -35.49 -11.95 34.15
N LYS A 236 -36.52 -12.44 33.44
CA LYS A 236 -37.17 -13.73 33.77
C LYS A 236 -36.50 -14.94 33.12
N ASN A 237 -36.04 -14.83 31.88
CA ASN A 237 -35.53 -15.99 31.13
C ASN A 237 -34.04 -15.93 30.75
N ARG A 238 -33.36 -14.78 30.91
CA ARG A 238 -31.96 -14.60 30.46
C ARG A 238 -31.75 -14.94 28.97
N GLU A 239 -32.76 -14.71 28.14
CA GLU A 239 -32.71 -14.99 26.71
C GLU A 239 -32.42 -13.71 25.93
N TRP A 240 -31.53 -13.81 24.94
CA TRP A 240 -31.28 -12.73 23.98
C TRP A 240 -32.07 -13.04 22.70
N ARG A 241 -32.85 -12.07 22.22
CA ARG A 241 -33.63 -12.23 21.00
C ARG A 241 -32.79 -11.77 19.80
N LEU A 242 -32.52 -12.68 18.87
CA LEU A 242 -31.94 -12.35 17.57
C LEU A 242 -33.06 -12.09 16.56
N LEU A 243 -32.86 -11.12 15.68
CA LEU A 243 -33.75 -10.84 14.54
C LEU A 243 -33.33 -11.68 13.31
N GLU A 244 -34.26 -11.92 12.38
CA GLU A 244 -33.99 -12.73 11.18
C GLU A 244 -32.91 -12.13 10.27
N ASP A 245 -32.70 -10.81 10.32
CA ASP A 245 -31.64 -10.10 9.62
C ASP A 245 -30.27 -10.15 10.34
N GLU A 246 -30.21 -10.77 11.52
CA GLU A 246 -28.99 -10.97 12.33
C GLU A 246 -28.44 -12.42 12.27
N LEU A 247 -29.06 -13.30 11.47
CA LEU A 247 -28.67 -14.72 11.25
C LEU A 247 -28.05 -14.96 9.87
#